data_AF-A0A1Y1KUN1-F1
#
_entry.id   AF-A0A1Y1KUN1-F1
#
_cell.length_a   1.000
_cell.length_b   1.000
_cell.length_c   1.000
_cell.angle_alpha   90.00
_cell.angle_beta   90.00
_cell.angle_gamma   90.00
#
_symmetry.space_group_name_H-M   'P 1'
#
loop_
_entity.id
_entity.type
_entity.pdbx_description
1 polymer ?
#
loop_
_entity_poly.entity_id
_entity_poly.type
_entity_poly.pdbx_seq_one_letter_code
_entity_poly.pdbx_strand_id
1 'polypeptide(L)'
;MGSDFTEQEMITVSRAFSANCVEEKFNRDAIRAITLTELKRFLWDDLKRLREYLIKFDHQKKGTLPRQEVYKLLRACRLPVDITLLNRILDVIVKDQHGNLIYDDLLKFLNRDLCAMADTIPINIKYELYWTSDRDVKAGTLINWCEFNKSLDLEKEIVDASGPFVEEGQ
;
A
#
# COMPACT_ATOMS: atom_id res chain seq x y z
N MET A 1 9.53 1.28 -37.61
CA MET A 1 8.20 1.84 -37.28
C MET A 1 7.84 2.84 -38.37
N GLY A 2 6.79 2.53 -39.13
CA GLY A 2 6.45 3.22 -40.38
C GLY A 2 5.95 4.64 -40.17
N SER A 3 5.98 5.42 -41.25
CA SER A 3 5.53 6.81 -41.38
C SER A 3 4.05 7.08 -41.04
N ASP A 4 3.31 6.06 -40.60
CA ASP A 4 1.85 6.08 -40.44
C ASP A 4 1.38 5.98 -38.98
N PHE A 5 2.28 6.10 -37.99
CA PHE A 5 1.88 6.16 -36.58
C PHE A 5 1.19 7.51 -36.28
N THR A 6 -0.11 7.47 -36.06
CA THR A 6 -0.97 8.64 -35.90
C THR A 6 -1.11 9.09 -34.45
N GLU A 7 -1.51 10.35 -34.24
CA GLU A 7 -1.77 10.91 -32.90
C GLU A 7 -2.85 10.11 -32.14
N GLN A 8 -3.88 9.62 -32.84
CA GLN A 8 -4.91 8.76 -32.27
C GLN A 8 -4.36 7.44 -31.73
N GLU A 9 -3.39 6.84 -32.43
CA GLU A 9 -2.75 5.59 -31.98
C GLU A 9 -1.88 5.85 -30.75
N MET A 10 -1.14 6.96 -30.72
CA MET A 10 -0.40 7.40 -29.54
C MET A 10 -1.31 7.60 -28.32
N ILE A 11 -2.46 8.25 -28.49
CA ILE A 11 -3.45 8.46 -27.41
C ILE A 11 -4.03 7.11 -26.96
N THR A 12 -4.33 6.22 -27.90
CA THR A 12 -4.88 4.88 -27.62
C THR A 12 -3.91 4.04 -26.79
N VAL A 13 -2.63 4.01 -27.19
CA VAL A 13 -1.56 3.33 -26.43
C VAL A 13 -1.38 3.98 -25.06
N SER A 14 -1.34 5.31 -24.99
CA SER A 14 -1.16 6.04 -23.71
C SER A 14 -2.30 5.76 -22.72
N ARG A 15 -3.52 5.52 -23.21
CA ARG A 15 -4.65 5.10 -22.39
C ARG A 15 -4.59 3.63 -21.99
N ALA A 16 -4.26 2.76 -22.95
CA ALA A 16 -4.17 1.31 -22.74
C ALA A 16 -3.09 0.96 -21.71
N PHE A 17 -1.97 1.69 -21.72
CA PHE A 17 -0.85 1.52 -20.80
C PHE A 17 -0.74 2.69 -19.83
N SER A 18 -1.85 3.36 -19.49
CA SER A 18 -1.79 4.47 -18.53
C SER A 18 -1.20 3.95 -17.21
N ALA A 19 -0.11 4.56 -16.75
CA ALA A 19 0.47 4.30 -15.44
C ALA A 19 -0.46 4.87 -14.37
N ASN A 20 -1.56 4.18 -14.09
CA ASN A 20 -2.31 4.36 -12.85
C ASN A 20 -1.63 3.60 -11.70
N CYS A 21 -0.29 3.58 -11.71
CA CYS A 21 0.49 3.18 -10.55
C CYS A 21 0.44 4.37 -9.59
N VAL A 22 -0.66 4.48 -8.84
CA VAL A 22 -0.66 5.31 -7.63
C VAL A 22 0.24 4.56 -6.65
N GLU A 23 1.54 4.83 -6.69
CA GLU A 23 2.41 4.43 -5.60
C GLU A 23 1.84 5.09 -4.34
N GLU A 24 1.43 4.28 -3.36
CA GLU A 24 0.94 4.81 -2.10
C GLU A 24 2.04 5.68 -1.49
N LYS A 25 1.76 6.97 -1.36
CA LYS A 25 2.71 7.99 -0.87
C LYS A 25 3.37 7.63 0.46
N PHE A 26 2.67 6.84 1.28
CA PHE A 26 3.15 6.37 2.57
C PHE A 26 3.04 4.85 2.65
N ASN A 27 4.19 4.18 2.68
CA ASN A 27 4.27 2.76 2.94
C ASN A 27 3.92 2.45 4.42
N ARG A 28 3.79 1.16 4.74
CA ARG A 28 3.47 0.67 6.09
C ARG A 28 4.40 1.25 7.17
N ASP A 29 5.69 1.34 6.90
CA ASP A 29 6.68 1.84 7.86
C ASP A 29 6.53 3.34 8.11
N ALA A 30 6.21 4.12 7.08
CA ALA A 30 5.92 5.54 7.21
C ALA A 30 4.64 5.77 8.04
N ILE A 31 3.56 5.04 7.76
CA ILE A 31 2.33 5.09 8.56
C ILE A 31 2.62 4.70 10.02
N ARG A 32 3.47 3.70 10.24
CA ARG A 32 3.89 3.30 11.58
C ARG A 32 4.62 4.42 12.29
N ALA A 33 5.61 5.03 11.64
CA ALA A 33 6.42 6.08 12.24
C ALA A 33 5.55 7.29 12.62
N ILE A 34 4.63 7.72 11.73
CA ILE A 34 3.64 8.78 12.03
C ILE A 34 2.79 8.41 13.24
N THR A 35 2.30 7.16 13.29
CA THR A 35 1.48 6.65 14.40
C THR A 35 2.24 6.70 15.72
N LEU A 36 3.47 6.17 15.77
CA LEU A 36 4.26 6.13 17.00
C LEU A 36 4.63 7.53 17.50
N THR A 37 4.86 8.47 16.58
CA THR A 37 5.05 9.90 16.90
C THR A 37 3.83 10.49 17.60
N GLU A 38 2.63 10.26 17.08
CA GLU A 38 1.39 10.74 17.73
C GLU A 38 1.16 10.05 19.08
N LEU A 39 1.37 8.73 19.18
CA LEU A 39 1.24 8.02 20.47
C LEU A 39 2.23 8.53 21.52
N LYS A 40 3.47 8.84 21.13
CA LYS A 40 4.46 9.46 22.01
C LYS A 40 4.04 10.87 22.41
N ARG A 41 3.57 11.68 21.46
CA ARG A 41 3.11 13.06 21.71
C ARG A 41 1.99 13.12 22.74
N PHE A 42 1.05 12.19 22.66
CA PHE A 42 -0.08 12.09 23.60
C PHE A 42 0.16 11.15 24.78
N LEU A 43 1.39 10.63 24.95
CA LEU A 43 1.81 9.74 26.03
C LEU A 43 0.90 8.52 26.22
N TRP A 44 0.33 8.00 25.13
CA TRP A 44 -0.54 6.83 25.20
C TRP A 44 0.28 5.57 25.50
N ASP A 45 -0.15 4.77 26.48
CA ASP A 45 0.52 3.55 26.96
C ASP A 45 -0.43 2.36 27.17
N ASP A 46 -1.68 2.49 26.71
CA ASP A 46 -2.79 1.56 26.96
C ASP A 46 -2.73 0.27 26.10
N LEU A 47 -1.54 -0.12 25.64
CA LEU A 47 -1.33 -1.28 24.74
C LEU A 47 -1.75 -2.60 25.41
N LYS A 48 -1.50 -2.73 26.71
CA LYS A 48 -1.94 -3.90 27.50
C LYS A 48 -3.46 -4.01 27.53
N ARG A 49 -4.15 -2.89 27.77
CA ARG A 49 -5.61 -2.83 27.79
C ARG A 49 -6.22 -3.14 26.43
N LEU A 50 -5.62 -2.61 25.35
CA LEU A 50 -6.02 -2.94 23.98
C LEU A 50 -5.94 -4.45 23.72
N ARG A 51 -4.83 -5.08 24.12
CA ARG A 51 -4.67 -6.54 23.99
C ARG A 51 -5.77 -7.31 24.72
N GLU A 52 -6.09 -6.93 25.95
CA GLU A 52 -7.15 -7.57 26.74
C GLU A 52 -8.52 -7.46 26.03
N TYR A 53 -8.83 -6.31 25.45
CA TYR A 53 -10.08 -6.12 24.71
C TYR A 53 -10.14 -6.93 23.42
N LEU A 54 -9.04 -6.99 22.66
CA LEU A 54 -8.95 -7.81 21.46
C LEU A 54 -9.19 -9.30 21.78
N ILE A 55 -8.53 -9.82 22.81
CA ILE A 55 -8.69 -11.22 23.25
C ILE A 55 -10.12 -11.46 23.75
N LYS A 56 -10.72 -10.51 24.47
CA LYS A 56 -12.09 -10.65 24.98
C LYS A 56 -13.14 -10.71 23.87
N PHE A 57 -12.94 -9.94 22.79
CA PHE A 57 -13.85 -9.93 21.64
C PHE A 57 -13.61 -11.11 20.68
N ASP A 58 -12.39 -11.65 20.65
CA ASP A 58 -12.10 -12.87 19.91
C ASP A 58 -12.53 -14.13 20.68
N HIS A 59 -13.84 -14.35 20.75
CA HIS A 59 -14.44 -15.51 21.43
C HIS A 59 -13.93 -16.86 20.88
N GLN A 60 -13.53 -16.89 19.61
CA GLN A 60 -13.08 -18.09 18.92
C GLN A 60 -11.55 -18.29 19.00
N LYS A 61 -10.82 -17.34 19.61
CA LYS A 61 -9.36 -17.35 19.73
C LYS A 61 -8.64 -17.57 18.39
N LYS A 62 -9.17 -16.96 17.33
CA LYS A 62 -8.63 -17.07 15.97
C LYS A 62 -7.39 -16.20 15.76
N GLY A 63 -7.11 -15.23 16.61
CA GLY A 63 -6.02 -14.27 16.39
C GLY A 63 -6.41 -13.12 15.46
N THR A 64 -7.68 -13.05 15.04
CA THR A 64 -8.16 -12.17 13.98
C THR A 64 -9.49 -11.54 14.33
N LEU A 65 -9.71 -10.28 13.94
CA LEU A 65 -10.99 -9.60 14.10
C LEU A 65 -11.39 -8.81 12.85
N PRO A 66 -12.69 -8.66 12.57
CA PRO A 66 -13.16 -7.81 11.48
C PRO A 66 -12.69 -6.35 11.64
N ARG A 67 -12.40 -5.66 10.54
CA ARG A 67 -11.94 -4.26 10.53
C ARG A 67 -12.78 -3.35 11.44
N GLN A 68 -14.10 -3.44 11.34
CA GLN A 68 -15.03 -2.59 12.10
C GLN A 68 -14.95 -2.82 13.62
N GLU A 69 -14.72 -4.06 14.05
CA GLU A 69 -14.56 -4.37 15.47
C GLU A 69 -13.23 -3.82 15.99
N VAL A 70 -12.13 -4.02 15.25
CA VAL A 70 -10.84 -3.42 15.60
C VAL A 70 -10.93 -1.89 15.67
N TYR A 71 -11.60 -1.25 14.72
CA TYR A 71 -11.86 0.19 14.74
C TYR A 71 -12.55 0.63 16.04
N LYS A 72 -13.64 -0.04 16.42
CA LYS A 72 -14.37 0.26 17.67
C LYS A 72 -13.49 0.07 18.90
N LEU A 73 -12.68 -0.98 18.94
CA LEU A 73 -11.79 -1.28 20.06
C LEU A 73 -10.66 -0.25 20.21
N LEU A 74 -10.07 0.20 19.10
CA LEU A 74 -9.07 1.28 19.11
C LEU A 74 -9.68 2.60 19.62
N ARG A 75 -10.92 2.91 19.22
CA ARG A 75 -11.66 4.07 19.75
C ARG A 75 -12.00 3.91 21.23
N ALA A 76 -12.37 2.71 21.68
CA ALA A 76 -12.66 2.41 23.09
C ALA A 76 -11.40 2.53 23.97
N CYS A 77 -10.23 2.20 23.43
CA CYS A 77 -8.92 2.40 24.08
C CYS A 77 -8.38 3.83 23.93
N ARG A 78 -9.22 4.77 23.46
CA ARG A 78 -8.88 6.20 23.33
C ARG A 78 -7.58 6.43 22.56
N LEU A 79 -7.33 5.66 21.51
CA LEU A 79 -6.13 5.83 20.67
C LEU A 79 -6.09 7.29 20.15
N PRO A 80 -5.07 8.09 20.51
CA PRO A 80 -5.05 9.53 20.25
C PRO A 80 -4.51 9.83 18.84
N VAL A 81 -5.23 9.37 17.83
CA VAL A 81 -4.89 9.60 16.42
C VAL A 81 -6.09 10.17 15.68
N ASP A 82 -5.82 10.96 14.63
CA ASP A 82 -6.87 11.42 13.71
C ASP A 82 -7.57 10.23 13.03
N ILE A 83 -8.85 10.41 12.67
CA ILE A 83 -9.64 9.35 12.02
C ILE A 83 -9.04 8.90 10.68
N THR A 84 -8.36 9.81 9.97
CA THR A 84 -7.68 9.51 8.71
C THR A 84 -6.51 8.56 8.97
N LEU A 85 -5.67 8.88 9.96
CA LEU A 85 -4.56 8.04 10.38
C LEU A 85 -5.07 6.69 10.91
N LEU A 86 -6.15 6.68 11.70
CA LEU A 86 -6.77 5.44 12.19
C LEU A 86 -7.17 4.51 11.04
N ASN A 87 -7.78 5.04 9.99
CA ASN A 87 -8.14 4.25 8.81
C ASN A 87 -6.90 3.73 8.08
N ARG A 88 -5.88 4.59 7.88
CA ARG A 88 -4.62 4.17 7.26
C ARG A 88 -3.91 3.08 8.05
N ILE A 89 -3.92 3.14 9.38
CA ILE A 89 -3.42 2.04 10.24
C ILE A 89 -4.15 0.74 9.88
N LEU A 90 -5.49 0.74 9.89
CA LEU A 90 -6.28 -0.45 9.58
C LEU A 90 -6.08 -0.97 8.14
N ASP A 91 -5.70 -0.09 7.20
CA ASP A 91 -5.39 -0.47 5.82
C ASP A 91 -4.08 -1.25 5.74
N VAL A 92 -3.05 -0.82 6.47
CA VAL A 92 -1.70 -1.42 6.41
C VAL A 92 -1.50 -2.63 7.32
N ILE A 93 -2.37 -2.88 8.31
CA ILE A 93 -2.30 -4.08 9.15
C ILE A 93 -2.53 -5.35 8.31
N VAL A 94 -1.78 -6.41 8.63
CA VAL A 94 -1.86 -7.69 7.94
C VAL A 94 -3.25 -8.31 8.12
N LYS A 95 -3.79 -8.84 7.02
CA LYS A 95 -5.10 -9.48 6.97
C LYS A 95 -4.95 -10.98 6.73
N ASP A 96 -5.90 -11.76 7.24
CA ASP A 96 -6.04 -13.18 6.92
C ASP A 96 -6.66 -13.38 5.52
N GLN A 97 -6.83 -14.64 5.12
CA GLN A 97 -7.48 -15.03 3.86
C GLN A 97 -8.94 -14.57 3.74
N HIS A 98 -9.58 -14.17 4.83
CA HIS A 98 -10.96 -13.69 4.88
C HIS A 98 -11.04 -12.15 5.00
N GLY A 99 -9.91 -11.46 4.96
CA GLY A 99 -9.84 -9.99 5.11
C GLY A 99 -9.94 -9.49 6.55
N ASN A 100 -9.91 -10.36 7.56
CA ASN A 100 -9.89 -9.98 8.97
C ASN A 100 -8.48 -9.56 9.39
N LEU A 101 -8.38 -8.59 10.31
CA LEU A 101 -7.10 -8.08 10.78
C LEU A 101 -6.48 -9.01 11.80
N ILE A 102 -5.20 -9.34 11.61
CA ILE A 102 -4.41 -10.09 12.59
C ILE A 102 -4.02 -9.13 13.71
N TYR A 103 -4.62 -9.27 14.88
CA TYR A 103 -4.45 -8.26 15.94
C TYR A 103 -3.08 -8.31 16.63
N ASP A 104 -2.36 -9.44 16.55
CA ASP A 104 -0.98 -9.53 17.02
C ASP A 104 -0.03 -8.65 16.18
N ASP A 105 -0.32 -8.51 14.88
CA ASP A 105 0.39 -7.59 13.98
C ASP A 105 0.12 -6.13 14.38
N LEU A 106 -1.14 -5.79 14.66
CA LEU A 106 -1.53 -4.47 15.18
C LEU A 106 -0.84 -4.14 16.51
N LEU A 107 -0.79 -5.08 17.46
CA LEU A 107 -0.15 -4.87 18.75
C LEU A 107 1.36 -4.63 18.58
N LYS A 108 2.03 -5.38 17.70
CA LYS A 108 3.44 -5.13 17.37
C LYS A 108 3.62 -3.77 16.69
N PHE A 109 2.72 -3.41 15.78
CA PHE A 109 2.74 -2.16 15.04
C PHE A 109 2.70 -0.94 15.98
N LEU A 110 1.83 -0.97 17.00
CA LEU A 110 1.66 0.11 17.97
C LEU A 110 2.69 0.09 19.12
N ASN A 111 3.47 -0.98 19.25
CA ASN A 111 4.45 -1.09 20.32
C ASN A 111 5.70 -0.25 20.02
N ARG A 112 5.94 0.74 20.87
CA ARG A 112 7.10 1.66 20.81
C ARG A 112 8.41 1.01 21.22
N ASP A 113 8.37 -0.05 22.03
CA ASP A 113 9.57 -0.67 22.60
C ASP A 113 10.24 -1.66 21.64
N LEU A 114 9.54 -2.06 20.58
CA LEU A 114 10.02 -3.07 19.63
C LEU A 114 10.92 -2.50 18.52
N CYS A 115 10.98 -1.19 18.32
CA CYS A 115 11.81 -0.61 17.26
C CYS A 115 12.29 0.79 17.63
N ALA A 116 13.52 1.13 17.24
CA ALA A 116 13.98 2.50 17.26
C ALA A 116 13.06 3.33 16.36
N MET A 117 12.40 4.35 16.92
CA MET A 117 11.52 5.20 16.13
C MET A 117 12.36 5.92 15.07
N ALA A 118 12.01 5.74 13.80
CA ALA A 118 12.58 6.57 12.74
C ALA A 118 12.15 8.03 12.97
N ASP A 119 13.08 8.96 12.80
CA ASP A 119 12.77 10.39 12.87
C ASP A 119 11.77 10.74 11.76
N THR A 120 10.54 11.09 12.15
CA THR A 120 9.53 11.57 11.19
C THR A 120 9.50 13.09 11.17
N ILE A 121 9.59 13.66 9.97
CA ILE A 121 9.33 15.08 9.74
C ILE A 121 7.88 15.39 10.17
N PRO A 122 7.60 16.53 10.83
CA PRO A 122 6.23 16.93 11.12
C PRO A 122 5.40 17.03 9.82
N ILE A 123 4.32 16.26 9.74
CA ILE A 123 3.41 16.29 8.58
C ILE A 123 2.01 16.77 8.99
N ASN A 124 1.30 17.41 8.07
CA ASN A 124 -0.12 17.70 8.25
C ASN A 124 -0.94 16.44 7.95
N ILE A 125 -1.19 15.64 8.98
CA ILE A 125 -1.88 14.34 8.89
C ILE A 125 -3.17 14.41 8.07
N LYS A 126 -3.99 15.46 8.25
CA LYS A 126 -5.28 15.60 7.56
C LYS A 126 -5.15 15.87 6.08
N TYR A 127 -4.14 16.65 5.67
CA TYR A 127 -3.92 16.95 4.27
C TYR A 127 -3.17 15.80 3.60
N GLU A 128 -2.10 15.33 4.21
CA GLU A 128 -1.14 14.38 3.62
C GLU A 128 -1.68 12.95 3.51
N LEU A 129 -2.58 12.53 4.42
CA LEU A 129 -3.12 11.16 4.41
C LEU A 129 -4.50 11.06 3.75
N TYR A 130 -5.10 12.18 3.34
CA TYR A 130 -6.41 12.20 2.71
C TYR A 130 -6.36 11.55 1.33
N TRP A 131 -7.39 10.79 0.98
CA TRP A 131 -7.41 9.97 -0.23
C TRP A 131 -7.36 10.78 -1.54
N THR A 132 -7.76 12.07 -1.55
CA THR A 132 -7.61 12.95 -2.73
C THR A 132 -6.31 13.76 -2.74
N SER A 133 -5.44 13.60 -1.73
CA SER A 133 -4.16 14.32 -1.68
C SER A 133 -3.09 13.67 -2.55
N ASP A 134 -3.27 12.39 -2.87
CA ASP A 134 -2.60 11.73 -3.97
C ASP A 134 -3.10 12.42 -5.24
N ARG A 135 -2.26 13.30 -5.79
CA ARG A 135 -2.54 14.11 -6.98
C ARG A 135 -3.25 13.25 -8.00
N ASP A 136 -4.37 13.74 -8.52
CA ASP A 136 -5.05 13.16 -9.68
C ASP A 136 -3.99 12.82 -10.74
N VAL A 137 -3.65 11.54 -10.87
CA VAL A 137 -2.93 11.08 -12.04
C VAL A 137 -3.94 11.23 -13.16
N LYS A 138 -3.89 12.35 -13.87
CA LYS A 138 -4.75 12.57 -15.03
C LYS A 138 -4.51 11.38 -15.96
N ALA A 139 -5.53 10.56 -16.15
CA ALA A 139 -5.45 9.38 -17.00
C ALA A 139 -4.84 9.77 -18.36
N GLY A 140 -3.76 9.10 -18.76
CA GLY A 140 -3.01 9.41 -19.98
C GLY A 140 -1.80 10.35 -19.83
N THR A 141 -1.38 10.73 -18.61
CA THR A 141 -0.18 11.60 -18.43
C THR A 141 1.12 10.79 -18.37
N LEU A 142 1.06 9.53 -17.95
CA LEU A 142 2.21 8.66 -17.77
C LEU A 142 1.91 7.28 -18.36
N ILE A 143 2.90 6.67 -19.02
CA ILE A 143 2.82 5.34 -19.62
C ILE A 143 3.53 4.34 -18.68
N ASN A 144 2.87 3.22 -18.38
CA ASN A 144 3.46 2.08 -17.68
C ASN A 144 4.39 1.35 -18.64
N TRP A 145 5.64 1.84 -18.72
CA TRP A 145 6.66 1.29 -19.62
C TRP A 145 6.93 -0.21 -19.38
N CYS A 146 6.80 -0.68 -18.15
CA CYS A 146 7.00 -2.10 -17.82
C CYS A 146 5.93 -3.00 -18.45
N GLU A 147 4.67 -2.60 -18.39
CA GLU A 147 3.56 -3.33 -19.00
C GLU A 147 3.54 -3.18 -20.51
N PHE A 148 3.83 -1.98 -21.01
CA PHE A 148 4.01 -1.72 -22.44
C PHE A 148 5.10 -2.61 -23.04
N ASN A 149 6.30 -2.63 -22.44
CA ASN A 149 7.41 -3.45 -22.93
C ASN A 149 7.11 -4.95 -22.88
N LYS A 150 6.36 -5.43 -21.87
CA LYS A 150 5.89 -6.82 -21.84
C LYS A 150 4.90 -7.13 -22.97
N SER A 151 3.99 -6.20 -23.26
CA SER A 151 3.00 -6.38 -24.33
C SER A 151 3.63 -6.38 -25.73
N LEU A 152 4.78 -5.73 -25.88
CA LEU A 152 5.51 -5.68 -27.14
C LEU A 152 6.21 -7.00 -27.49
N ASP A 153 6.34 -7.94 -26.54
CA ASP A 153 6.86 -9.32 -26.69
C ASP A 153 7.87 -9.49 -27.85
N LEU A 154 8.88 -8.61 -27.88
CA LEU A 154 9.83 -8.44 -28.97
C LEU A 154 10.70 -9.69 -29.20
N GLU A 155 10.67 -10.65 -28.27
CA GLU A 155 11.38 -11.92 -28.38
C GLU A 155 10.89 -12.76 -29.57
N LYS A 156 9.59 -12.71 -29.90
CA LYS A 156 9.05 -13.45 -31.05
C LYS A 156 9.46 -12.82 -32.39
N GLU A 157 9.47 -11.50 -32.48
CA GLU A 157 9.88 -10.78 -33.70
C GLU A 157 11.39 -10.91 -33.97
N ILE A 158 12.22 -11.01 -32.92
CA ILE A 158 13.66 -11.24 -33.09
C ILE A 158 13.91 -12.66 -33.62
N VAL A 159 13.21 -13.68 -33.14
CA VAL A 159 13.36 -15.06 -33.63
C VAL A 159 12.93 -15.19 -35.10
N ASP A 160 11.84 -14.54 -35.50
CA ASP A 160 11.39 -14.54 -36.89
C ASP A 160 12.32 -13.71 -37.82
N ALA A 161 12.94 -12.64 -37.31
CA ALA A 161 13.92 -11.84 -38.05
C ALA A 161 15.33 -12.47 -38.11
N SER A 162 15.67 -13.35 -37.16
CA SER A 162 16.98 -14.02 -37.08
C SER A 162 17.13 -15.17 -38.07
N GLY A 163 16.02 -15.70 -38.61
CA GLY A 163 16.03 -16.95 -39.38
C GLY A 163 16.52 -18.15 -38.54
N PRO A 164 16.32 -19.39 -39.02
CA PRO A 164 16.92 -20.54 -38.36
C PRO A 164 18.45 -20.44 -38.48
N PHE A 165 19.15 -20.38 -37.34
CA PHE A 165 20.58 -20.66 -37.32
C PHE A 165 20.77 -22.10 -37.81
N VAL A 166 21.22 -22.24 -39.05
CA VAL A 166 21.71 -23.51 -39.57
C VAL A 166 23.03 -23.77 -38.85
N GLU A 167 23.03 -24.66 -37.86
CA GLU A 167 24.25 -25.29 -37.39
C GLU A 167 24.79 -26.17 -38.53
N GLU A 168 25.67 -25.60 -39.36
CA GLU A 168 26.55 -26.43 -40.19
C GLU A 168 27.63 -27.01 -39.28
N GLY A 169 27.35 -28.21 -38.76
CA GLY A 169 28.38 -29.09 -38.24
C GLY A 169 29.22 -29.65 -39.38
N GLN A 170 30.52 -29.38 -39.36
CA GLN A 170 31.59 -30.26 -39.83
C GLN A 170 32.88 -29.98 -39.07
#